data_AF-A0A3A0EXD6-F1
#
_entry.id   AF-A0A3A0EXD6-F1
#
_cell.length_a   1.000
_cell.length_b   1.000
_cell.length_c   1.000
_cell.angle_alpha   90.00
_cell.angle_beta   90.00
_cell.angle_gamma   90.00
#
_symmetry.space_group_name_H-M   'P 1'
#
loop_
_entity.id
_entity.type
_entity.pdbx_description
1 polymer ?
#
loop_
_entity_poly.entity_id
_entity_poly.type
_entity_poly.pdbx_seq_one_letter_code
_entity_poly.pdbx_strand_id
1 'polypeptide(L)'
;MADGWFMPNPTLERGETVAIGPLKLEGYLHAPAAAHAIVVFVHGSGSSRFSPRNQYVAERLVQRGFATLLFDLLTEEEARLRANVFDIPFLADHLVMASEWLRRQPKLQHLALGYFGASTGAAAAFVAAADPSCGVKAIVSRGGRPDLAGDALARVMAPTLLIVGGHDLEVLELNEDAYLHLAGPKRLAVVPGATHLFEEPGTLDQVVDLAAAWFERYLVEQDE
;
A
#
# COMPACT_ATOMS: atom_id res chain seq x y z
N MET A 1 -33.56 -13.85 -7.10
CA MET A 1 -32.49 -14.57 -6.40
C MET A 1 -31.22 -14.48 -7.24
N ALA A 2 -30.69 -13.26 -7.37
CA ALA A 2 -29.35 -12.95 -7.89
C ALA A 2 -29.18 -11.46 -7.64
N ASP A 3 -29.11 -11.09 -6.37
CA ASP A 3 -29.02 -9.69 -5.96
C ASP A 3 -27.54 -9.38 -5.97
N GLY A 4 -27.03 -9.14 -7.18
CA GLY A 4 -25.70 -8.62 -7.42
C GLY A 4 -25.59 -7.29 -6.69
N TRP A 5 -24.72 -7.26 -5.70
CA TRP A 5 -24.31 -6.05 -5.00
C TRP A 5 -23.57 -5.16 -5.99
N PHE A 6 -24.34 -4.43 -6.81
CA PHE A 6 -23.91 -3.16 -7.39
C PHE A 6 -23.78 -2.19 -6.20
N MET A 7 -22.64 -2.26 -5.51
CA MET A 7 -22.22 -1.15 -4.69
C MET A 7 -22.04 0.03 -5.65
N PRO A 8 -22.84 1.11 -5.55
CA PRO A 8 -22.56 2.30 -6.33
C PRO A 8 -21.13 2.72 -6.00
N ASN A 9 -20.30 2.88 -7.04
CA ASN A 9 -18.93 3.36 -6.95
C ASN A 9 -18.96 4.63 -6.09
N PRO A 10 -18.49 4.62 -4.81
CA PRO A 10 -18.49 5.80 -3.98
C PRO A 10 -17.33 6.67 -4.44
N THR A 11 -17.54 7.28 -5.60
CA THR A 11 -17.03 8.58 -5.99
C THR A 11 -15.63 8.92 -5.48
N LEU A 12 -14.68 8.64 -6.37
CA LEU A 12 -13.49 9.46 -6.63
C LEU A 12 -13.82 10.97 -6.87
N GLU A 13 -14.88 11.54 -6.32
CA GLU A 13 -15.32 12.93 -6.56
C GLU A 13 -14.49 13.98 -5.84
N ARG A 14 -13.65 13.62 -4.87
CA ARG A 14 -12.95 14.61 -4.01
C ARG A 14 -11.43 14.66 -4.15
N GLY A 15 -10.82 13.65 -4.74
CA GLY A 15 -9.44 13.64 -5.16
C GLY A 15 -9.27 14.03 -6.63
N GLU A 16 -8.01 14.20 -7.03
CA GLU A 16 -7.62 14.65 -8.37
C GLU A 16 -6.79 13.59 -9.09
N THR A 17 -6.94 13.50 -10.41
CA THR A 17 -6.04 12.71 -11.25
C THR A 17 -4.70 13.44 -11.34
N VAL A 18 -3.61 12.70 -11.10
CA VAL A 18 -2.24 13.22 -11.16
C VAL A 18 -1.39 12.41 -12.14
N ALA A 19 -0.37 13.05 -12.68
CA ALA A 19 0.67 12.41 -13.47
C ALA A 19 1.99 12.46 -12.69
N ILE A 20 2.50 11.28 -12.33
CA ILE A 20 3.61 11.13 -11.40
C ILE A 20 4.92 11.01 -12.16
N GLY A 21 5.87 11.87 -11.81
CA GLY A 21 7.23 11.84 -12.33
C GLY A 21 7.32 12.06 -13.85
N PRO A 22 8.52 11.87 -14.43
CA PRO A 22 8.75 12.03 -15.86
C PRO A 22 7.99 11.00 -16.72
N LEU A 23 7.68 9.82 -16.19
CA LEU A 23 6.93 8.76 -16.88
C LEU A 23 5.42 9.03 -16.94
N LYS A 24 4.92 10.03 -16.20
CA LYS A 24 3.50 10.38 -16.10
C LYS A 24 2.64 9.18 -15.68
N LEU A 25 3.10 8.42 -14.68
CA LEU A 25 2.32 7.33 -14.12
C LEU A 25 1.00 7.89 -13.59
N GLU A 26 -0.11 7.26 -13.98
CA GLU A 26 -1.43 7.76 -13.66
C GLU A 26 -1.76 7.47 -12.20
N GLY A 27 -2.12 8.53 -11.47
CA GLY A 27 -2.49 8.44 -10.07
C GLY A 27 -3.80 9.14 -9.78
N TYR A 28 -4.36 8.80 -8.63
CA TYR A 28 -5.47 9.45 -8.00
C TYR A 28 -5.07 9.86 -6.59
N LEU A 29 -4.98 11.16 -6.37
CA LEU A 29 -4.57 11.76 -5.11
C LEU A 29 -5.78 12.34 -4.40
N HIS A 30 -6.06 11.86 -3.20
CA HIS A 30 -7.00 12.49 -2.29
C HIS A 30 -6.23 13.05 -1.09
N ALA A 31 -6.06 14.36 -1.04
CA ALA A 31 -5.30 15.04 0.01
C ALA A 31 -6.13 16.18 0.63
N PRO A 32 -6.98 15.88 1.64
CA PRO A 32 -7.66 16.92 2.41
C PRO A 32 -6.66 17.86 3.08
N ALA A 33 -7.01 19.15 3.21
CA ALA A 33 -6.10 20.15 3.79
C ALA A 33 -5.68 19.87 5.24
N ALA A 34 -6.48 19.09 5.97
CA ALA A 34 -6.21 18.68 7.35
C ALA A 34 -5.53 17.30 7.45
N ALA A 35 -5.05 16.73 6.34
CA ALA A 35 -4.35 15.46 6.39
C ALA A 35 -3.05 15.57 7.20
N HIS A 36 -2.77 14.58 8.05
CA HIS A 36 -1.59 14.56 8.91
C HIS A 36 -0.42 13.79 8.29
N ALA A 37 -0.73 12.82 7.44
CA ALA A 37 0.23 11.97 6.74
C ALA A 37 -0.34 11.50 5.39
N ILE A 38 0.49 10.94 4.52
CA ILE A 38 0.09 10.40 3.22
C ILE A 38 0.41 8.91 3.10
N VAL A 39 -0.56 8.13 2.63
CA VAL A 39 -0.41 6.69 2.36
C VAL A 39 -0.47 6.42 0.87
N VAL A 40 0.58 5.82 0.32
CA VAL A 40 0.65 5.38 -1.08
C VAL A 40 0.24 3.92 -1.19
N PHE A 41 -0.75 3.64 -2.03
CA PHE A 41 -1.23 2.30 -2.30
C PHE A 41 -0.45 1.66 -3.44
N VAL A 42 0.13 0.49 -3.16
CA VAL A 42 0.95 -0.29 -4.08
C VAL A 42 0.15 -1.54 -4.44
N HIS A 43 -0.46 -1.53 -5.62
CA HIS A 43 -1.36 -2.60 -6.05
C HIS A 43 -0.59 -3.87 -6.45
N GLY A 44 -1.27 -5.02 -6.39
CA GLY A 44 -0.72 -6.28 -6.86
C GLY A 44 -0.70 -6.39 -8.39
N SER A 45 0.00 -7.41 -8.89
CA SER A 45 0.10 -7.75 -10.31
C SER A 45 -1.29 -7.96 -10.91
N GLY A 46 -1.52 -7.38 -12.10
CA GLY A 46 -2.83 -7.44 -12.78
C GLY A 46 -3.93 -6.59 -12.12
N SER A 47 -3.60 -5.81 -11.10
CA SER A 47 -4.47 -4.79 -10.51
C SER A 47 -4.04 -3.39 -10.97
N SER A 48 -4.70 -2.36 -10.43
CA SER A 48 -4.44 -0.96 -10.77
C SER A 48 -4.93 -0.04 -9.64
N ARG A 49 -4.80 1.27 -9.84
CA ARG A 49 -5.42 2.32 -9.02
C ARG A 49 -6.94 2.20 -8.89
N PHE A 50 -7.59 1.40 -9.74
CA PHE A 50 -9.04 1.13 -9.71
C PHE A 50 -9.43 -0.10 -8.88
N SER A 51 -8.49 -0.71 -8.15
CA SER A 51 -8.78 -1.82 -7.24
C SER A 51 -9.86 -1.43 -6.22
N PRO A 52 -11.06 -2.07 -6.24
CA PRO A 52 -12.15 -1.70 -5.34
C PRO A 52 -11.76 -1.86 -3.87
N ARG A 53 -10.95 -2.89 -3.56
CA ARG A 53 -10.45 -3.13 -2.21
C ARG A 53 -9.48 -2.04 -1.74
N ASN A 54 -8.61 -1.54 -2.62
CA ASN A 54 -7.67 -0.49 -2.24
C ASN A 54 -8.38 0.87 -2.16
N GLN A 55 -9.34 1.15 -3.05
CA GLN A 55 -10.19 2.34 -2.96
C GLN A 55 -10.98 2.35 -1.65
N TYR A 56 -11.58 1.22 -1.27
CA TYR A 56 -12.29 1.07 0.01
C TYR A 56 -11.38 1.42 1.19
N VAL A 57 -10.18 0.82 1.26
CA VAL A 57 -9.23 1.11 2.35
C VAL A 57 -8.79 2.57 2.31
N ALA A 58 -8.48 3.12 1.13
CA ALA A 58 -8.04 4.50 0.97
C ALA A 58 -9.10 5.50 1.44
N GLU A 59 -10.36 5.32 1.06
CA GLU A 59 -11.47 6.18 1.49
C GLU A 59 -11.64 6.17 3.01
N ARG A 60 -11.51 5.01 3.66
CA ARG A 60 -11.59 4.92 5.12
C ARG A 60 -10.37 5.54 5.80
N LEU A 61 -9.17 5.42 5.23
CA LEU A 61 -8.00 6.15 5.72
C LEU A 61 -8.18 7.67 5.57
N VAL A 62 -8.80 8.14 4.49
CA VAL A 62 -9.15 9.55 4.35
C VAL A 62 -10.10 10.01 5.45
N GLN A 63 -11.11 9.21 5.80
CA GLN A 63 -12.01 9.48 6.92
C GLN A 63 -11.29 9.53 8.28
N ARG A 64 -10.10 8.92 8.39
CA ARG A 64 -9.21 8.95 9.57
C ARG A 64 -8.17 10.07 9.51
N GLY A 65 -8.22 10.95 8.51
CA GLY A 65 -7.31 12.11 8.41
C GLY A 65 -6.00 11.84 7.67
N PHE A 66 -5.94 10.79 6.85
CA PHE A 66 -4.81 10.56 5.95
C PHE A 66 -5.08 11.13 4.54
N ALA A 67 -4.05 11.64 3.89
CA ALA A 67 -4.04 11.74 2.44
C ALA A 67 -3.74 10.36 1.85
N THR A 68 -4.24 10.08 0.65
CA THR A 68 -3.99 8.82 -0.03
C THR A 68 -3.65 9.02 -1.49
N LEU A 69 -2.68 8.26 -1.99
CA LEU A 69 -2.34 8.18 -3.40
C LEU A 69 -2.54 6.73 -3.88
N LEU A 70 -3.45 6.52 -4.83
CA LEU A 70 -3.55 5.27 -5.58
C LEU A 70 -2.99 5.54 -6.97
N PHE A 71 -1.99 4.78 -7.42
CA PHE A 71 -1.40 5.00 -8.73
C PHE A 71 -1.03 3.68 -9.39
N ASP A 72 -0.86 3.72 -10.70
CA ASP A 72 -0.39 2.57 -11.45
C ASP A 72 1.14 2.53 -11.44
N LEU A 73 1.67 1.38 -11.05
CA LEU A 73 3.12 1.16 -10.99
C LEU A 73 3.76 1.10 -12.37
N LEU A 74 2.99 0.95 -13.44
CA LEU A 74 3.47 0.84 -14.81
C LEU A 74 2.63 1.75 -15.70
N THR A 75 3.25 2.31 -16.73
CA THR A 75 2.53 2.89 -17.85
C THR A 75 1.75 1.82 -18.62
N GLU A 76 0.76 2.22 -19.42
CA GLU A 76 0.03 1.28 -20.28
C GLU A 76 0.95 0.54 -21.26
N GLU A 77 2.04 1.18 -21.73
CA GLU A 77 3.00 0.57 -22.64
C GLU A 77 3.85 -0.48 -21.93
N GLU A 78 4.37 -0.17 -20.75
CA GLU A 78 5.15 -1.11 -19.94
C GLU A 78 4.32 -2.30 -19.49
N ALA A 79 3.05 -2.10 -19.16
CA ALA A 79 2.14 -3.16 -18.73
C ALA A 79 1.82 -4.18 -19.84
N ARG A 80 2.02 -3.84 -21.13
CA ARG A 80 1.88 -4.80 -22.25
C ARG A 80 2.93 -5.90 -22.20
N LEU A 81 4.09 -5.62 -21.62
CA LEU A 81 5.13 -6.62 -21.41
C LEU A 81 4.85 -7.35 -20.10
N ARG A 82 4.33 -8.58 -20.22
CA ARG A 82 3.95 -9.40 -19.05
C ARG A 82 5.10 -9.60 -18.05
N ALA A 83 6.36 -9.60 -18.51
CA ALA A 83 7.53 -9.70 -17.65
C ALA A 83 7.60 -8.54 -16.63
N ASN A 84 7.28 -7.32 -17.05
CA ASN A 84 7.35 -6.12 -16.20
C ASN A 84 6.37 -6.17 -15.02
N VAL A 85 5.21 -6.82 -15.21
CA VAL A 85 4.17 -6.95 -14.17
C VAL A 85 4.61 -7.81 -12.98
N PHE A 86 5.67 -8.60 -13.15
CA PHE A 86 6.26 -9.45 -12.12
C PHE A 86 7.71 -9.06 -11.76
N ASP A 87 8.23 -7.99 -12.36
CA ASP A 87 9.58 -7.49 -12.08
C ASP A 87 9.55 -6.59 -10.84
N ILE A 88 9.77 -7.19 -9.67
CA ILE A 88 9.68 -6.51 -8.37
C ILE A 88 10.67 -5.34 -8.25
N PRO A 89 11.96 -5.46 -8.63
CA PRO A 89 12.87 -4.31 -8.70
C PRO A 89 12.34 -3.19 -9.57
N PHE A 90 11.84 -3.49 -10.78
CA PHE A 90 11.32 -2.46 -11.69
C PHE A 90 10.09 -1.74 -11.12
N LEU A 91 9.16 -2.48 -10.52
CA LEU A 91 8.00 -1.90 -9.84
C LEU A 91 8.41 -1.04 -8.64
N ALA A 92 9.46 -1.45 -7.91
CA ALA A 92 9.99 -0.69 -6.79
C ALA A 92 10.61 0.65 -7.24
N ASP A 93 11.34 0.67 -8.36
CA ASP A 93 11.91 1.90 -8.92
C ASP A 93 10.83 2.95 -9.24
N HIS A 94 9.68 2.49 -9.75
CA HIS A 94 8.54 3.38 -10.00
C HIS A 94 7.88 3.89 -8.71
N LEU A 95 7.87 3.08 -7.65
CA LEU A 95 7.43 3.54 -6.33
C LEU A 95 8.41 4.53 -5.68
N VAL A 96 9.72 4.35 -5.87
CA VAL A 96 10.75 5.33 -5.47
C VAL A 96 10.50 6.66 -6.19
N MET A 97 10.26 6.61 -7.51
CA MET A 97 9.91 7.80 -8.31
C MET A 97 8.65 8.51 -7.79
N ALA A 98 7.61 7.75 -7.43
CA ALA A 98 6.39 8.32 -6.87
C ALA A 98 6.63 9.01 -5.51
N SER A 99 7.49 8.41 -4.68
CA SER A 99 7.84 8.93 -3.36
C SER A 99 8.68 10.20 -3.43
N GLU A 100 9.61 10.26 -4.39
CA GLU A 100 10.30 11.49 -4.75
C GLU A 100 9.35 12.57 -5.29
N TRP A 101 8.43 12.19 -6.18
CA TRP A 101 7.48 13.13 -6.76
C TRP A 101 6.60 13.77 -5.68
N LEU A 102 6.13 12.99 -4.70
CA LEU A 102 5.38 13.48 -3.55
C LEU A 102 6.16 14.49 -2.71
N ARG A 103 7.43 14.21 -2.41
CA ARG A 103 8.30 15.14 -1.66
C ARG A 103 8.57 16.45 -2.40
N ARG A 104 8.44 16.47 -3.73
CA ARG A 104 8.57 17.70 -4.54
C ARG A 104 7.26 18.49 -4.63
N GLN A 105 6.13 17.97 -4.14
CA GLN A 105 4.87 18.71 -4.14
C GLN A 105 4.80 19.66 -2.93
N PRO A 106 4.75 21.00 -3.12
CA PRO A 106 4.78 21.96 -2.01
C PRO A 106 3.67 21.73 -0.97
N LYS A 107 2.50 21.25 -1.42
CA LYS A 107 1.35 20.97 -0.55
C LYS A 107 1.44 19.64 0.22
N LEU A 108 2.36 18.74 -0.14
CA LEU A 108 2.43 17.39 0.44
C LEU A 108 3.78 17.09 1.10
N GLN A 109 4.82 17.86 0.79
CA GLN A 109 6.20 17.60 1.25
C GLN A 109 6.38 17.56 2.77
N HIS A 110 5.43 18.10 3.54
CA HIS A 110 5.44 18.10 5.00
C HIS A 110 4.77 16.85 5.61
N LEU A 111 4.05 16.06 4.82
CA LEU A 111 3.34 14.86 5.28
C LEU A 111 4.30 13.68 5.40
N ALA A 112 4.23 12.97 6.52
CA ALA A 112 4.94 11.70 6.67
C ALA A 112 4.39 10.67 5.66
N LEU A 113 5.29 9.92 5.02
CA LEU A 113 4.96 8.96 3.97
C LEU A 113 4.82 7.55 4.54
N GLY A 114 3.69 6.89 4.26
CA GLY A 114 3.47 5.47 4.48
C GLY A 114 3.18 4.71 3.19
N TYR A 115 3.47 3.40 3.18
CA TYR A 115 3.08 2.50 2.10
C TYR A 115 2.03 1.51 2.55
N PHE A 116 1.03 1.30 1.70
CA PHE A 116 0.07 0.20 1.81
C PHE A 116 0.26 -0.72 0.59
N GLY A 117 0.97 -1.83 0.78
CA GLY A 117 1.20 -2.83 -0.25
C GLY A 117 0.20 -3.96 -0.19
N ALA A 118 -0.30 -4.38 -1.36
CA ALA A 118 -1.24 -5.50 -1.47
C ALA A 118 -0.69 -6.60 -2.37
N SER A 119 -0.79 -7.86 -1.95
CA SER A 119 -0.30 -9.02 -2.72
C SER A 119 1.15 -8.81 -3.17
N THR A 120 1.48 -9.01 -4.46
CA THR A 120 2.83 -8.77 -5.00
C THR A 120 3.29 -7.31 -4.89
N GLY A 121 2.38 -6.34 -4.81
CA GLY A 121 2.71 -4.93 -4.57
C GLY A 121 3.38 -4.70 -3.22
N ALA A 122 3.15 -5.59 -2.24
CA ALA A 122 3.86 -5.52 -0.96
C ALA A 122 5.37 -5.76 -1.13
N ALA A 123 5.78 -6.66 -2.01
CA ALA A 123 7.21 -6.89 -2.27
C ALA A 123 7.88 -5.65 -2.88
N ALA A 124 7.23 -5.02 -3.86
CA ALA A 124 7.73 -3.76 -4.43
C ALA A 124 7.82 -2.66 -3.36
N ALA A 125 6.85 -2.59 -2.44
CA ALA A 125 6.88 -1.66 -1.30
C ALA A 125 8.08 -1.92 -0.36
N PHE A 126 8.41 -3.18 -0.08
CA PHE A 126 9.58 -3.53 0.73
C PHE A 126 10.90 -3.22 0.03
N VAL A 127 11.02 -3.52 -1.27
CA VAL A 127 12.22 -3.20 -2.06
C VAL A 127 12.42 -1.68 -2.12
N ALA A 128 11.37 -0.91 -2.38
CA ALA A 128 11.44 0.55 -2.37
C ALA A 128 11.78 1.11 -0.98
N ALA A 129 11.19 0.55 0.08
CA ALA A 129 11.44 1.00 1.44
C ALA A 129 12.87 0.73 1.94
N ALA A 130 13.58 -0.21 1.30
CA ALA A 130 14.99 -0.43 1.56
C ALA A 130 15.90 0.66 0.96
N ASP A 131 15.38 1.52 0.08
CA ASP A 131 16.06 2.72 -0.38
C ASP A 131 15.82 3.88 0.61
N PRO A 132 16.86 4.41 1.28
CA PRO A 132 16.74 5.56 2.17
C PRO A 132 16.15 6.80 1.50
N SER A 133 16.29 6.93 0.18
CA SER A 133 15.75 8.04 -0.59
C SER A 133 14.24 8.12 -0.44
N CYS A 134 13.52 7.00 -0.35
CA CYS A 134 12.05 6.98 -0.22
C CYS A 134 11.55 7.72 1.02
N GLY A 135 12.30 7.68 2.13
CA GLY A 135 11.91 8.33 3.38
C GLY A 135 10.60 7.80 3.99
N VAL A 136 10.18 6.59 3.62
CA VAL A 136 8.97 5.95 4.14
C VAL A 136 9.10 5.70 5.65
N LYS A 137 8.05 6.02 6.39
CA LYS A 137 8.02 5.99 7.86
C LYS A 137 7.16 4.87 8.42
N ALA A 138 6.30 4.24 7.61
CA ALA A 138 5.55 3.06 8.01
C ALA A 138 5.09 2.26 6.78
N ILE A 139 4.97 0.95 6.94
CA ILE A 139 4.51 0.03 5.89
C ILE A 139 3.39 -0.84 6.44
N VAL A 140 2.34 -1.03 5.65
CA VAL A 140 1.32 -2.07 5.85
C VAL A 140 1.31 -2.97 4.63
N SER A 141 1.38 -4.28 4.84
CA SER A 141 1.30 -5.32 3.82
C SER A 141 0.03 -6.13 4.03
N ARG A 142 -0.94 -6.06 3.11
CA ARG A 142 -2.20 -6.82 3.17
C ARG A 142 -2.16 -8.02 2.23
N GLY A 143 -2.20 -9.24 2.78
CA GLY A 143 -2.12 -10.49 2.03
C GLY A 143 -0.92 -10.50 1.08
N GLY A 144 0.17 -9.86 1.52
CA GLY A 144 1.31 -9.54 0.67
C GLY A 144 2.18 -10.76 0.41
N ARG A 145 3.06 -10.62 -0.59
CA ARG A 145 4.12 -11.59 -0.89
C ARG A 145 5.50 -11.03 -0.52
N PRO A 146 5.76 -10.70 0.77
CA PRO A 146 7.02 -10.10 1.19
C PRO A 146 8.24 -10.98 0.88
N ASP A 147 8.04 -12.29 0.78
CA ASP A 147 9.04 -13.28 0.35
C ASP A 147 9.72 -12.90 -0.98
N LEU A 148 8.98 -12.25 -1.89
CA LEU A 148 9.51 -11.83 -3.19
C LEU A 148 10.45 -10.61 -3.11
N ALA A 149 10.55 -9.94 -1.96
CA ALA A 149 11.48 -8.85 -1.75
C ALA A 149 12.91 -9.32 -1.40
N GLY A 150 13.08 -10.61 -1.07
CA GLY A 150 14.39 -11.22 -0.76
C GLY A 150 15.19 -10.43 0.28
N ASP A 151 16.48 -10.22 0.00
CA ASP A 151 17.41 -9.54 0.90
C ASP A 151 17.05 -8.08 1.23
N ALA A 152 16.10 -7.48 0.51
CA ALA A 152 15.63 -6.13 0.83
C ALA A 152 14.95 -6.08 2.20
N LEU A 153 14.28 -7.16 2.64
CA LEU A 153 13.59 -7.22 3.94
C LEU A 153 14.51 -6.88 5.11
N ALA A 154 15.76 -7.36 5.08
CA ALA A 154 16.75 -7.11 6.11
C ALA A 154 17.22 -5.65 6.19
N ARG A 155 16.93 -4.84 5.17
CA ARG A 155 17.25 -3.40 5.12
C ARG A 155 16.06 -2.51 5.44
N VAL A 156 14.86 -3.08 5.58
CA VAL A 156 13.65 -2.31 5.90
C VAL A 156 13.67 -1.94 7.38
N MET A 157 13.93 -0.65 7.63
CA MET A 157 13.90 -0.07 8.98
C MET A 157 12.54 0.53 9.35
N ALA A 158 11.70 0.82 8.36
CA ALA A 158 10.39 1.41 8.58
C ALA A 158 9.49 0.42 9.35
N PRO A 159 8.80 0.88 10.42
CA PRO A 159 7.79 0.10 11.12
C PRO A 159 6.81 -0.60 10.17
N THR A 160 6.80 -1.93 10.20
CA THR A 160 6.05 -2.78 9.28
C THR A 160 4.95 -3.58 9.97
N LEU A 161 3.73 -3.50 9.45
CA LEU A 161 2.63 -4.38 9.79
C LEU A 161 2.33 -5.33 8.62
N LEU A 162 2.41 -6.63 8.89
CA LEU A 162 1.94 -7.68 7.99
C LEU A 162 0.52 -8.09 8.42
N ILE A 163 -0.46 -8.02 7.51
CA ILE A 163 -1.85 -8.43 7.72
C ILE A 163 -2.17 -9.59 6.79
N VAL A 164 -2.51 -10.75 7.35
CA VAL A 164 -2.77 -11.97 6.57
C VAL A 164 -4.14 -12.55 6.91
N GLY A 165 -4.82 -13.15 5.93
CA GLY A 165 -6.09 -13.83 6.17
C GLY A 165 -5.87 -15.19 6.83
N GLY A 166 -6.66 -15.51 7.85
CA GLY A 166 -6.51 -16.76 8.62
C GLY A 166 -6.82 -18.04 7.83
N HIS A 167 -7.49 -17.93 6.67
CA HIS A 167 -7.72 -19.04 5.75
C HIS A 167 -6.74 -19.06 4.57
N ASP A 168 -5.81 -18.11 4.49
CA ASP A 168 -4.76 -18.05 3.48
C ASP A 168 -3.45 -18.60 4.06
N LEU A 169 -3.44 -19.91 4.33
CA LEU A 169 -2.37 -20.58 5.09
C LEU A 169 -1.01 -20.48 4.39
N GLU A 170 -0.98 -20.58 3.06
CA GLU A 170 0.26 -20.43 2.28
C GLU A 170 0.86 -19.04 2.45
N VAL A 171 0.04 -17.99 2.29
CA VAL A 171 0.53 -16.61 2.47
C VAL A 171 0.87 -16.34 3.94
N LEU A 172 0.22 -16.99 4.89
CA LEU A 172 0.57 -16.89 6.31
C LEU A 172 1.98 -17.42 6.57
N GLU A 173 2.30 -18.63 6.12
CA GLU A 173 3.64 -19.21 6.25
C GLU A 173 4.71 -18.30 5.61
N LEU A 174 4.45 -17.81 4.39
CA LEU A 174 5.36 -16.88 3.69
C LEU A 174 5.58 -15.56 4.45
N ASN A 175 4.54 -15.03 5.11
CA ASN A 175 4.65 -13.80 5.90
C ASN A 175 5.32 -14.05 7.25
N GLU A 176 5.14 -15.23 7.86
CA GLU A 176 5.86 -15.64 9.07
C GLU A 176 7.36 -15.74 8.79
N ASP A 177 7.76 -16.35 7.68
CA ASP A 177 9.16 -16.41 7.25
C ASP A 177 9.73 -15.01 7.00
N ALA A 178 9.04 -14.19 6.20
CA ALA A 178 9.49 -12.83 5.93
C ALA A 178 9.56 -11.96 7.19
N TYR A 179 8.66 -12.18 8.15
CA TYR A 179 8.67 -11.49 9.44
C TYR A 179 9.99 -11.70 10.17
N LEU A 180 10.60 -12.88 10.10
CA LEU A 180 11.90 -13.15 10.73
C LEU A 180 13.02 -12.32 10.11
N HIS A 181 12.94 -12.03 8.81
CA HIS A 181 13.96 -11.27 8.07
C HIS A 181 13.84 -9.74 8.20
N LEU A 182 12.69 -9.20 8.60
CA LEU A 182 12.51 -7.76 8.78
C LEU A 182 13.37 -7.22 9.94
N ALA A 183 14.10 -6.12 9.71
CA ALA A 183 14.99 -5.53 10.71
C ALA A 183 14.32 -4.50 11.62
N GLY A 184 13.40 -3.70 11.09
CA GLY A 184 12.68 -2.64 11.83
C GLY A 184 11.60 -3.16 12.80
N PRO A 185 10.94 -2.25 13.54
CA PRO A 185 9.77 -2.58 14.34
C PRO A 185 8.72 -3.29 13.48
N LYS A 186 8.19 -4.40 13.96
CA LYS A 186 7.36 -5.28 13.13
C LYS A 186 6.22 -5.90 13.93
N ARG A 187 5.11 -6.15 13.23
CA ARG A 187 3.97 -6.92 13.76
C ARG A 187 3.37 -7.77 12.64
N LEU A 188 2.96 -8.99 12.98
CA LEU A 188 2.10 -9.82 12.15
C LEU A 188 0.70 -9.87 12.80
N ALA A 189 -0.34 -9.64 12.00
CA ALA A 189 -1.73 -9.70 12.40
C ALA A 189 -2.48 -10.66 11.48
N VAL A 190 -3.19 -11.62 12.06
CA VAL A 190 -4.04 -12.56 11.33
C VAL A 190 -5.50 -12.13 11.47
N VAL A 191 -6.19 -11.98 10.34
CA VAL A 191 -7.64 -11.68 10.30
C VAL A 191 -8.41 -12.99 10.25
N PRO A 192 -9.12 -13.39 11.31
CA PRO A 192 -9.82 -14.67 11.36
C PRO A 192 -10.88 -14.77 10.26
N GLY A 193 -10.98 -15.94 9.62
CA GLY A 193 -11.98 -16.21 8.60
C GLY A 193 -11.70 -15.62 7.21
N ALA A 194 -10.72 -14.72 7.08
CA ALA A 194 -10.41 -14.07 5.82
C ALA A 194 -9.60 -14.98 4.88
N THR A 195 -9.97 -14.99 3.60
CA THR A 195 -9.15 -15.55 2.51
C THR A 195 -8.23 -14.48 1.91
N HIS A 196 -7.51 -14.83 0.84
CA HIS A 196 -6.49 -13.99 0.20
C HIS A 196 -6.91 -12.53 -0.07
N LEU A 197 -8.16 -12.34 -0.47
CA LEU A 197 -8.69 -11.03 -0.87
C LEU A 197 -9.46 -10.30 0.23
N PHE A 198 -9.68 -10.94 1.38
CA PHE A 198 -10.44 -10.38 2.51
C PHE A 198 -11.86 -9.94 2.10
N GLU A 199 -12.54 -10.75 1.27
CA GLU A 199 -13.89 -10.45 0.73
C GLU A 199 -15.01 -10.91 1.66
N GLU A 200 -14.68 -11.67 2.70
CA GLU A 200 -15.64 -12.11 3.70
C GLU A 200 -16.21 -10.91 4.50
N PRO A 201 -17.46 -11.02 5.02
CA PRO A 201 -18.07 -9.92 5.75
C PRO A 201 -17.21 -9.42 6.92
N GLY A 202 -16.88 -8.12 6.91
CA GLY A 202 -16.12 -7.44 7.96
C GLY A 202 -14.61 -7.69 7.97
N THR A 203 -14.06 -8.50 7.05
CA THR A 203 -12.61 -8.75 7.05
C THR A 203 -11.81 -7.57 6.52
N LEU A 204 -12.32 -6.86 5.50
CA LEU A 204 -11.67 -5.64 5.00
C LEU A 204 -11.78 -4.47 5.99
N ASP A 205 -12.84 -4.40 6.79
CA ASP A 205 -12.96 -3.42 7.88
C ASP A 205 -11.88 -3.65 8.96
N GLN A 206 -11.61 -4.91 9.32
CA GLN A 206 -10.50 -5.22 10.22
C GLN A 206 -9.15 -4.81 9.63
N VAL A 207 -8.94 -4.99 8.32
CA VAL A 207 -7.72 -4.49 7.64
C VAL A 207 -7.61 -2.97 7.76
N VAL A 208 -8.72 -2.26 7.56
CA VAL A 208 -8.77 -0.78 7.69
C VAL A 208 -8.38 -0.36 9.10
N ASP A 209 -8.99 -0.95 10.13
CA ASP A 209 -8.73 -0.56 11.52
C ASP A 209 -7.28 -0.86 11.93
N LEU A 210 -6.75 -2.02 11.52
CA LEU A 210 -5.35 -2.39 11.75
C LEU A 210 -4.38 -1.43 11.04
N ALA A 211 -4.65 -1.11 9.77
CA ALA A 211 -3.81 -0.22 8.98
C ALA A 211 -3.85 1.22 9.51
N ALA A 212 -5.04 1.73 9.82
CA ALA A 212 -5.22 3.07 10.40
C ALA A 212 -4.46 3.20 11.71
N ALA A 213 -4.65 2.27 12.66
CA ALA A 213 -3.96 2.31 13.94
C ALA A 213 -2.43 2.22 13.81
N TRP A 214 -1.92 1.47 12.81
CA TRP A 214 -0.49 1.43 12.52
C TRP A 214 0.03 2.76 11.98
N PHE A 215 -0.67 3.34 11.01
CA PHE A 215 -0.26 4.62 10.43
C PHE A 215 -0.43 5.78 11.41
N GLU A 216 -1.48 5.81 12.23
CA GLU A 216 -1.68 6.82 13.28
C GLU A 216 -0.48 6.83 14.23
N ARG A 217 -0.12 5.64 14.74
CA ARG A 217 1.02 5.48 15.65
C ARG A 217 2.36 5.92 15.06
N TYR A 218 2.66 5.58 13.81
CA TYR A 218 4.01 5.77 13.26
C TYR A 218 4.17 6.99 12.36
N LEU A 219 3.07 7.52 11.80
CA LEU A 219 3.10 8.69 10.92
C LEU A 219 2.59 9.97 11.60
N VAL A 220 1.80 9.87 12.67
CA VAL A 220 1.16 11.02 13.33
C VAL A 220 1.64 11.20 14.76
N GLU A 221 1.59 10.13 15.57
CA GLU A 221 1.99 10.14 17.00
C GLU A 221 3.52 10.08 17.17
N GLN A 222 4.24 10.95 16.47
CA GLN A 222 5.64 11.22 16.73
C GLN A 222 5.71 12.21 17.90
N ASP A 223 5.47 11.74 19.13
CA ASP A 223 5.73 12.52 20.35
C ASP A 223 7.24 12.54 20.67
N GLU A 224 7.74 13.79 20.79
CA GLU A 224 8.95 14.32 21.46
C GLU A 224 10.36 13.78 21.12
#